data_AF-A0A6P6J876-F1
#
_entry.id   AF-A0A6P6J876-F1
#
_cell.length_a   1.000
_cell.length_b   1.000
_cell.length_c   1.000
_cell.angle_alpha   90.00
_cell.angle_beta   90.00
_cell.angle_gamma   90.00
#
_symmetry.space_group_name_H-M   'P 1'
#
loop_
_entity.id
_entity.type
_entity.pdbx_description
1 polymer ?
#
loop_
_entity_poly.entity_id
_entity_poly.type
_entity_poly.pdbx_seq_one_letter_code
_entity_poly.pdbx_strand_id
1 'polypeptide(L)'
;MKHVTPATGAYNHPIMSDTIYPPESIYNLIPREEEKAMKAPRYMSKFREQVKLEKEVNKAPSKTMGPAKVDVPSPQKYLLKHSKEPKLPESTFPAFEKPFKYEDDELHSKPPVPARTDKPLMGLHSNKNFIKTNAVENIMTVPRKPQPVYAYTKKGDKQLLENSGLVPKYIKKKDYGQTPEYLLQRREEVKRAQGEYDNYVKERMREGAMKQLSGSEEELGRASSPVPGPLCCHRHSSKKI
;
A
#
# COMPACT_ATOMS: atom_id res chain seq x y z
N MET A 1 8.22 -20.46 -14.03
CA MET A 1 9.59 -19.94 -13.85
C MET A 1 9.57 -18.98 -12.66
N LYS A 2 10.49 -19.17 -11.72
CA LYS A 2 10.48 -18.51 -10.40
C LYS A 2 10.85 -17.03 -10.59
N HIS A 3 9.99 -16.12 -10.13
CA HIS A 3 10.34 -14.70 -10.06
C HIS A 3 11.29 -14.50 -8.88
N VAL A 4 12.54 -14.20 -9.20
CA VAL A 4 13.56 -13.77 -8.23
C VAL A 4 13.35 -12.28 -8.01
N THR A 5 12.99 -11.88 -6.80
CA THR A 5 12.95 -10.48 -6.36
C THR A 5 14.37 -10.02 -6.05
N PRO A 6 14.90 -8.95 -6.66
CA PRO A 6 16.09 -8.31 -6.13
C PRO A 6 15.70 -7.40 -4.96
N ALA A 7 16.18 -7.78 -3.78
CA ALA A 7 16.27 -6.91 -2.63
C ALA A 7 17.14 -5.70 -2.97
N THR A 8 16.59 -4.50 -2.83
CA THR A 8 17.38 -3.26 -2.86
C THR A 8 17.40 -2.70 -1.44
N GLY A 9 18.58 -2.81 -0.83
CA GLY A 9 18.86 -2.35 0.52
C GLY A 9 18.71 -0.83 0.63
N ALA A 10 18.02 -0.40 1.68
CA ALA A 10 18.06 0.97 2.15
C ALA A 10 19.44 1.22 2.77
N TYR A 11 20.37 1.76 1.98
CA TYR A 11 21.55 2.41 2.54
C TYR A 11 21.12 3.77 3.09
N ASN A 12 20.88 3.80 4.39
CA ASN A 12 20.85 5.05 5.15
C ASN A 12 22.26 5.64 5.10
N HIS A 13 22.47 6.64 4.23
CA HIS A 13 23.60 7.55 4.41
C HIS A 13 23.23 8.54 5.52
N PRO A 14 23.96 8.56 6.65
CA PRO A 14 23.79 9.59 7.65
C PRO A 14 24.32 10.89 7.05
N ILE A 15 23.44 11.85 6.76
CA ILE A 15 23.88 13.22 6.49
C ILE A 15 24.17 13.84 7.87
N MET A 16 25.35 13.51 8.39
CA MET A 16 25.99 14.26 9.46
C MET A 16 27.22 14.94 8.85
N SER A 17 27.11 16.24 8.58
CA SER A 17 28.25 17.16 8.69
C SER A 17 27.75 18.59 8.53
N ASP A 18 27.13 19.14 9.57
CA ASP A 18 27.21 20.57 9.81
C ASP A 18 28.63 20.85 10.33
N THR A 19 29.61 20.76 9.43
CA THR A 19 30.94 21.30 9.68
C THR A 19 30.82 22.81 9.64
N ILE A 20 30.80 23.42 10.83
CA ILE A 20 30.84 24.87 11.01
C ILE A 20 32.19 25.36 10.50
N TYR A 21 32.25 25.73 9.21
CA TYR A 21 33.39 26.43 8.65
C TYR A 21 33.36 27.88 9.14
N PRO A 22 34.54 28.51 9.39
CA PRO A 22 34.59 29.94 9.62
C PRO A 22 33.95 30.68 8.44
N PRO A 23 33.27 31.81 8.68
CA PRO A 23 32.51 32.52 7.65
C PRO A 23 33.38 32.95 6.45
N GLU A 24 34.69 33.08 6.66
CA GLU A 24 35.66 33.36 5.61
C GLU A 24 36.71 32.25 5.52
N SER A 25 36.85 31.68 4.32
CA SER A 25 37.83 30.64 4.01
C SER A 25 38.40 30.87 2.62
N ILE A 26 39.73 30.87 2.50
CA ILE A 26 40.45 31.10 1.23
C ILE A 26 40.05 30.07 0.16
N TYR A 27 39.63 28.87 0.57
CA TYR A 27 39.19 27.81 -0.33
C TYR A 27 37.78 28.04 -0.94
N ASN A 28 37.01 28.98 -0.40
CA ASN A 28 35.68 29.36 -0.92
C ASN A 28 35.73 30.60 -1.85
N LEU A 29 36.93 31.10 -2.17
CA LEU A 29 37.09 32.29 -3.03
C LEU A 29 36.78 32.02 -4.50
N ILE A 30 36.89 30.76 -4.94
CA ILE A 30 36.49 30.33 -6.29
C ILE A 30 35.13 29.65 -6.17
N PRO A 31 34.07 30.22 -6.76
CA PRO A 31 32.76 29.57 -6.78
C PRO A 31 32.88 28.16 -7.36
N ARG A 32 32.38 27.16 -6.63
CA ARG A 32 32.31 25.80 -7.16
C ARG A 32 31.30 25.80 -8.31
N GLU A 33 31.67 25.20 -9.43
CA GLU A 33 30.76 25.08 -10.56
C GLU A 33 29.54 24.25 -10.12
N GLU A 34 28.39 24.91 -10.03
CA GLU A 34 27.15 24.26 -9.63
C GLU A 34 26.76 23.26 -10.73
N GLU A 35 26.79 21.97 -10.42
CA GLU A 35 26.31 20.93 -11.33
C GLU A 35 24.82 21.16 -11.61
N LYS A 36 24.51 21.70 -12.79
CA LYS A 36 23.12 21.94 -13.20
C LYS A 36 22.41 20.61 -13.34
N ALA A 37 21.53 20.29 -12.41
CA ALA A 37 20.70 19.09 -12.47
C ALA A 37 19.90 19.08 -13.78
N MET A 38 20.14 18.08 -14.64
CA MET A 38 19.40 17.90 -15.87
C MET A 38 17.97 17.48 -15.54
N LYS A 39 16.99 18.20 -16.10
CA LYS A 39 15.58 17.85 -15.92
C LYS A 39 15.31 16.50 -16.58
N ALA A 40 14.55 15.64 -15.90
CA ALA A 40 14.12 14.37 -16.45
C ALA A 40 13.34 14.57 -17.78
N PRO A 41 13.43 13.62 -18.72
CA PRO A 41 12.67 13.69 -19.95
C PRO A 41 11.17 13.76 -19.66
N ARG A 42 10.45 14.53 -20.47
CA ARG A 42 9.01 14.71 -20.33
C ARG A 42 8.29 13.36 -20.50
N TYR A 43 7.38 13.05 -19.58
CA TYR A 43 6.52 11.87 -19.69
C TYR A 43 5.76 11.86 -21.02
N MET A 44 5.79 10.73 -21.73
CA MET A 44 5.02 10.48 -22.94
C MET A 44 4.03 9.34 -22.69
N SER A 45 2.79 9.51 -23.17
CA SER A 45 1.74 8.49 -23.03
C SER A 45 2.15 7.18 -23.72
N LYS A 46 1.86 6.05 -23.06
CA LYS A 46 2.06 4.69 -23.59
C LYS A 46 1.29 4.46 -24.90
N PHE A 47 0.17 5.15 -25.09
CA PHE A 47 -0.72 5.00 -26.25
C PHE A 47 -0.40 5.97 -27.39
N ARG A 48 0.69 6.75 -27.28
CA ARG A 48 1.03 7.78 -28.27
C ARG A 48 1.21 7.18 -29.68
N GLU A 49 1.82 6.02 -29.79
CA GLU A 49 2.04 5.35 -31.09
C GLU A 49 0.75 4.82 -31.70
N GLN A 50 -0.09 4.21 -30.87
CA GLN A 50 -1.41 3.72 -31.29
C GLN A 50 -2.27 4.87 -31.88
N VAL A 51 -2.32 6.01 -31.19
CA VAL A 51 -3.08 7.19 -31.66
C VAL A 51 -2.53 7.74 -32.98
N LYS A 52 -1.21 7.64 -33.24
CA LYS A 52 -0.63 8.02 -34.53
C LYS A 52 -1.09 7.10 -35.65
N LEU A 53 -1.02 5.78 -35.42
CA LEU A 53 -1.45 4.77 -36.39
C LEU A 53 -2.94 4.92 -36.72
N GLU A 54 -3.80 5.05 -35.72
CA GLU A 54 -5.24 5.25 -35.91
C GLU A 54 -5.54 6.53 -36.72
N LYS A 55 -4.78 7.59 -36.48
CA LYS A 55 -4.91 8.85 -37.22
C LYS A 55 -4.40 8.74 -38.67
N GLU A 56 -3.43 7.88 -38.94
CA GLU A 56 -2.86 7.66 -40.28
C GLU A 56 -3.71 6.71 -41.12
N VAL A 57 -4.25 5.65 -40.53
CA VAL A 57 -5.14 4.68 -41.21
C VAL A 57 -6.35 5.38 -41.86
N ASN A 58 -6.88 6.42 -41.21
CA ASN A 58 -8.04 7.16 -41.72
C ASN A 58 -7.70 8.22 -42.78
N LYS A 59 -6.41 8.44 -43.08
CA LYS A 59 -5.95 9.41 -44.07
C LYS A 59 -5.60 8.71 -45.38
N ALA A 60 -6.51 8.76 -46.33
CA ALA A 60 -6.18 8.51 -47.73
C ALA A 60 -5.60 9.81 -48.35
N PRO A 61 -4.58 9.72 -49.24
CA PRO A 61 -3.80 10.88 -49.69
C PRO A 61 -4.63 11.97 -50.40
N SER A 62 -5.77 11.64 -51.00
CA SER A 62 -6.57 12.59 -51.79
C SER A 62 -8.08 12.33 -51.72
N LYS A 63 -8.63 12.03 -50.53
CA LYS A 63 -10.05 11.62 -50.36
C LYS A 63 -11.07 12.71 -50.69
N THR A 64 -10.75 13.98 -50.43
CA THR A 64 -11.73 15.10 -50.56
C THR A 64 -11.73 15.75 -51.94
N MET A 65 -10.55 16.07 -52.49
CA MET A 65 -10.43 16.88 -53.73
C MET A 65 -9.71 16.14 -54.88
N GLY A 66 -9.35 14.87 -54.73
CA GLY A 66 -8.61 14.11 -55.75
C GLY A 66 -7.18 14.64 -56.00
N PRO A 67 -6.44 14.06 -56.96
CA PRO A 67 -5.11 14.53 -57.33
C PRO A 67 -5.19 15.83 -58.15
N ALA A 68 -4.21 16.73 -57.97
CA ALA A 68 -4.19 18.03 -58.64
C ALA A 68 -4.06 17.95 -60.17
N LYS A 69 -3.41 16.89 -60.68
CA LYS A 69 -3.38 16.51 -62.08
C LYS A 69 -3.80 15.05 -62.15
N VAL A 70 -4.91 14.78 -62.85
CA VAL A 70 -5.43 13.42 -63.03
C VAL A 70 -4.66 12.78 -64.19
N ASP A 71 -3.97 11.67 -63.90
CA ASP A 71 -3.26 10.91 -64.92
C ASP A 71 -4.28 10.24 -65.87
N VAL A 72 -4.28 10.67 -67.13
CA VAL A 72 -5.16 10.10 -68.16
C VAL A 72 -4.58 8.75 -68.60
N PRO A 73 -5.36 7.65 -68.58
CA PRO A 73 -4.84 6.35 -68.97
C PRO A 73 -4.48 6.34 -70.46
N SER A 74 -3.28 5.83 -70.77
CA SER A 74 -2.84 5.64 -72.17
C SER A 74 -3.77 4.65 -72.89
N PRO A 75 -4.19 4.92 -74.15
CA PRO A 75 -5.05 4.04 -74.95
C PRO A 75 -4.51 2.62 -75.12
N GLN A 76 -3.19 2.43 -74.96
CA GLN A 76 -2.54 1.11 -75.05
C GLN A 76 -2.74 0.26 -73.79
N LYS A 77 -3.10 0.85 -72.64
CA LYS A 77 -3.25 0.17 -71.35
C LYS A 77 -4.74 -0.03 -71.00
N TYR A 78 -5.46 -0.72 -71.89
CA TYR A 78 -6.86 -1.06 -71.69
C TYR A 78 -7.01 -2.25 -70.72
N LEU A 79 -8.17 -2.34 -70.05
CA LEU A 79 -8.44 -3.39 -69.07
C LEU A 79 -8.69 -4.74 -69.78
N LEU A 80 -7.92 -5.75 -69.41
CA LEU A 80 -8.05 -7.12 -69.93
C LEU A 80 -8.98 -7.95 -69.03
N LYS A 81 -9.56 -9.02 -69.59
CA LYS A 81 -10.40 -9.96 -68.84
C LYS A 81 -9.62 -10.51 -67.63
N HIS A 82 -10.25 -10.55 -66.45
CA HIS A 82 -9.67 -11.04 -65.19
C HIS A 82 -8.47 -10.24 -64.62
N SER A 83 -8.19 -9.02 -65.10
CA SER A 83 -7.01 -8.26 -64.65
C SER A 83 -7.09 -7.74 -63.20
N LYS A 84 -8.29 -7.62 -62.64
CA LYS A 84 -8.55 -7.05 -61.31
C LYS A 84 -9.03 -8.09 -60.30
N GLU A 85 -9.10 -9.35 -60.70
CA GLU A 85 -9.47 -10.42 -59.81
C GLU A 85 -8.33 -10.69 -58.83
N PRO A 86 -8.62 -10.75 -57.51
CA PRO A 86 -7.61 -11.07 -56.52
C PRO A 86 -7.14 -12.51 -56.76
N LYS A 87 -5.87 -12.67 -57.14
CA LYS A 87 -5.26 -13.99 -57.27
C LYS A 87 -5.02 -14.54 -55.87
N LEU A 88 -5.83 -15.53 -55.49
CA LEU A 88 -5.55 -16.34 -54.31
C LEU A 88 -4.22 -17.08 -54.56
N PRO A 89 -3.34 -17.21 -53.54
CA PRO A 89 -2.12 -17.98 -53.71
C PRO A 89 -2.47 -19.41 -54.11
N GLU A 90 -1.97 -19.85 -55.27
CA GLU A 90 -2.15 -21.21 -55.77
C GLU A 90 -1.41 -22.17 -54.83
N SER A 91 -2.03 -23.30 -54.48
CA SER A 91 -1.57 -24.23 -53.44
C SER A 91 -0.38 -25.08 -53.89
N THR A 92 0.68 -24.46 -54.39
CA THR A 92 1.85 -25.15 -54.96
C THR A 92 3.10 -24.96 -54.10
N PHE A 93 2.94 -25.02 -52.78
CA PHE A 93 4.05 -25.19 -51.85
C PHE A 93 3.82 -26.44 -51.00
N PRO A 94 4.87 -27.20 -50.64
CA PRO A 94 4.80 -28.51 -49.96
C PRO A 94 4.29 -28.46 -48.50
N ALA A 95 3.47 -27.46 -48.18
CA ALA A 95 2.77 -27.30 -46.91
C ALA A 95 1.34 -27.88 -46.94
N PHE A 96 0.94 -28.55 -48.04
CA PHE A 96 -0.37 -29.18 -48.20
C PHE A 96 -0.61 -30.41 -47.30
N GLU A 97 0.34 -30.80 -46.45
CA GLU A 97 0.08 -31.80 -45.41
C GLU A 97 -0.45 -31.20 -44.11
N LYS A 98 -0.43 -29.87 -43.95
CA LYS A 98 -1.05 -29.24 -42.78
C LYS A 98 -2.43 -28.72 -43.17
N PRO A 99 -3.53 -29.39 -42.72
CA PRO A 99 -4.84 -28.79 -42.84
C PRO A 99 -4.83 -27.44 -42.14
N PHE A 100 -5.56 -26.48 -42.70
CA PHE A 100 -5.76 -25.16 -42.12
C PHE A 100 -6.13 -25.30 -40.62
N LYS A 101 -5.25 -24.84 -39.73
CA LYS A 101 -5.47 -24.80 -38.28
C LYS A 101 -5.75 -23.37 -37.87
N TYR A 102 -6.76 -23.18 -37.04
CA TYR A 102 -6.97 -21.91 -36.37
C TYR A 102 -5.97 -21.78 -35.22
N GLU A 103 -5.42 -20.58 -35.00
CA GLU A 103 -4.46 -20.30 -33.92
C GLU A 103 -5.00 -20.68 -32.52
N ASP A 104 -6.33 -20.77 -32.37
CA ASP A 104 -7.03 -21.09 -31.11
C ASP A 104 -7.34 -22.59 -30.90
N ASP A 105 -7.08 -23.44 -31.89
CA ASP A 105 -7.48 -24.86 -31.85
C ASP A 105 -6.71 -25.65 -30.78
N GLU A 106 -5.49 -25.24 -30.45
CA GLU A 106 -4.63 -25.96 -29.49
C GLU A 106 -4.95 -25.63 -28.03
N LEU A 107 -5.56 -24.46 -27.75
CA LEU A 107 -5.85 -24.00 -26.39
C LEU A 107 -7.25 -24.39 -25.87
N HIS A 108 -8.19 -24.69 -26.78
CA HIS A 108 -9.60 -24.92 -26.42
C HIS A 108 -10.11 -26.33 -26.75
N SER A 109 -9.22 -27.26 -27.11
CA SER A 109 -9.65 -28.65 -27.32
C SER A 109 -10.10 -29.26 -26.00
N LYS A 110 -11.35 -29.72 -25.98
CA LYS A 110 -11.87 -30.56 -24.90
C LYS A 110 -10.94 -31.76 -24.71
N PRO A 111 -10.74 -32.26 -23.47
CA PRO A 111 -9.92 -33.45 -23.25
C PRO A 111 -10.48 -34.62 -24.08
N PRO A 112 -9.62 -35.54 -24.55
CA PRO A 112 -10.06 -36.69 -25.31
C PRO A 112 -11.03 -37.53 -24.48
N VAL A 113 -12.07 -38.04 -25.14
CA VAL A 113 -13.05 -38.91 -24.50
C VAL A 113 -12.36 -40.20 -24.06
N PRO A 114 -12.64 -40.73 -22.85
CA PRO A 114 -12.09 -42.01 -22.38
C PRO A 114 -12.30 -43.13 -23.40
N ALA A 115 -11.32 -44.02 -23.55
CA ALA A 115 -11.40 -45.09 -24.52
C ALA A 115 -12.42 -46.16 -24.07
N ARG A 116 -13.02 -46.88 -25.02
CA ARG A 116 -13.97 -47.98 -24.72
C ARG A 116 -13.34 -49.10 -23.87
N THR A 117 -12.02 -49.23 -23.93
CA THR A 117 -11.23 -50.21 -23.17
C THR A 117 -10.93 -49.76 -21.74
N ASP A 118 -11.06 -48.46 -21.46
CA ASP A 118 -10.76 -47.88 -20.15
C ASP A 118 -11.91 -48.24 -19.20
N LYS A 119 -11.67 -49.23 -18.35
CA LYS A 119 -12.59 -49.58 -17.29
C LYS A 119 -12.42 -48.53 -16.20
N PRO A 120 -13.44 -47.70 -15.90
CA PRO A 120 -13.35 -46.80 -14.76
C PRO A 120 -13.08 -47.62 -13.50
N LEU A 121 -12.54 -46.98 -12.45
CA LEU A 121 -12.37 -47.62 -11.13
C LEU A 121 -13.73 -48.11 -10.64
N MET A 122 -14.03 -49.37 -10.96
CA MET A 122 -15.36 -49.95 -10.84
C MET A 122 -15.49 -50.49 -9.43
N GLY A 123 -16.42 -49.94 -8.66
CA GLY A 123 -16.73 -50.45 -7.33
C GLY A 123 -15.64 -50.21 -6.30
N LEU A 124 -15.49 -48.96 -5.84
CA LEU A 124 -15.04 -48.71 -4.46
C LEU A 124 -16.10 -49.29 -3.49
N HIS A 125 -16.20 -50.61 -3.43
CA HIS A 125 -17.10 -51.31 -2.53
C HIS A 125 -16.44 -51.31 -1.16
N SER A 126 -16.98 -50.51 -0.25
CA SER A 126 -16.51 -50.52 1.12
C SER A 126 -17.15 -51.70 1.84
N ASN A 127 -16.36 -52.57 2.46
CA ASN A 127 -16.85 -53.65 3.35
C ASN A 127 -17.41 -53.11 4.69
N LYS A 128 -17.80 -51.83 4.73
CA LYS A 128 -18.33 -51.18 5.92
C LYS A 128 -19.77 -51.63 6.13
N ASN A 129 -20.09 -52.01 7.36
CA ASN A 129 -21.47 -52.29 7.74
C ASN A 129 -22.19 -50.96 8.02
N PHE A 130 -22.86 -50.44 6.99
CA PHE A 130 -23.57 -49.15 7.06
C PHE A 130 -24.62 -49.09 8.18
N ILE A 131 -25.24 -50.22 8.54
CA ILE A 131 -26.23 -50.27 9.62
C ILE A 131 -25.56 -49.97 10.97
N LYS A 132 -24.42 -50.63 11.23
CA LYS A 132 -23.66 -50.44 12.47
C LYS A 132 -22.98 -49.08 12.52
N THR A 133 -22.40 -48.61 11.41
CA THR A 133 -21.75 -47.30 11.37
C THR A 133 -22.75 -46.17 11.56
N ASN A 134 -23.90 -46.21 10.89
CA ASN A 134 -24.94 -45.18 11.03
C ASN A 134 -25.53 -45.18 12.46
N ALA A 135 -25.70 -46.35 13.06
CA ALA A 135 -26.16 -46.45 14.45
C ALA A 135 -25.16 -45.84 15.43
N VAL A 136 -23.88 -46.21 15.31
CA VAL A 136 -22.82 -45.65 16.17
C VAL A 136 -22.68 -44.15 15.94
N GLU A 137 -22.68 -43.68 14.69
CA GLU A 137 -22.63 -42.26 14.36
C GLU A 137 -23.77 -41.50 15.01
N ASN A 138 -25.01 -41.96 14.88
CA ASN A 138 -26.17 -41.32 15.51
C ASN A 138 -26.09 -41.31 17.04
N ILE A 139 -25.66 -42.41 17.66
CA ILE A 139 -25.49 -42.50 19.13
C ILE A 139 -24.39 -41.54 19.61
N MET A 140 -23.30 -41.43 18.87
CA MET A 140 -22.17 -40.57 19.21
C MET A 140 -22.38 -39.10 18.83
N THR A 141 -23.33 -38.79 17.95
CA THR A 141 -23.62 -37.42 17.57
C THR A 141 -24.13 -36.62 18.76
N VAL A 142 -23.44 -35.53 19.08
CA VAL A 142 -23.90 -34.59 20.09
C VAL A 142 -25.19 -33.94 19.59
N PRO A 143 -26.28 -33.96 20.38
CA PRO A 143 -27.51 -33.27 20.03
C PRO A 143 -27.24 -31.81 19.70
N ARG A 144 -27.76 -31.34 18.57
CA ARG A 144 -27.62 -29.93 18.19
C ARG A 144 -28.27 -29.07 19.25
N LYS A 145 -27.50 -28.14 19.82
CA LYS A 145 -28.07 -27.12 20.71
C LYS A 145 -29.12 -26.33 19.92
N PRO A 146 -30.38 -26.27 20.38
CA PRO A 146 -31.41 -25.53 19.68
C PRO A 146 -31.01 -24.06 19.63
N GLN A 147 -31.21 -23.42 18.48
CA GLN A 147 -30.99 -21.99 18.38
C GLN A 147 -31.97 -21.26 19.30
N PRO A 148 -31.53 -20.25 20.07
CA PRO A 148 -32.43 -19.45 20.88
C PRO A 148 -33.36 -18.67 19.95
N VAL A 149 -34.64 -19.02 19.95
CA VAL A 149 -35.65 -18.52 19.03
C VAL A 149 -36.89 -18.15 19.84
N TYR A 150 -37.47 -16.99 19.55
CA TYR A 150 -38.76 -16.57 20.08
C TYR A 150 -39.86 -16.93 19.10
N ALA A 151 -40.88 -17.65 19.57
CA ALA A 151 -42.10 -17.89 18.81
C ALA A 151 -43.20 -16.96 19.33
N TYR A 152 -43.73 -16.09 18.48
CA TYR A 152 -44.77 -15.13 18.87
C TYR A 152 -46.17 -15.55 18.41
N THR A 153 -46.27 -16.32 17.32
CA THR A 153 -47.56 -16.73 16.76
C THR A 153 -47.86 -18.20 17.05
N LYS A 154 -49.15 -18.52 17.26
CA LYS A 154 -49.63 -19.90 17.37
C LYS A 154 -49.37 -20.73 16.10
N LYS A 155 -49.15 -20.05 14.96
CA LYS A 155 -48.84 -20.64 13.65
C LYS A 155 -47.37 -21.03 13.49
N GLY A 156 -46.53 -20.75 14.48
CA GLY A 156 -45.13 -21.19 14.50
C GLY A 156 -44.15 -20.23 13.83
N ASP A 157 -44.51 -18.96 13.63
CA ASP A 157 -43.57 -17.94 13.18
C ASP A 157 -42.52 -17.69 14.28
N LYS A 158 -41.26 -17.79 13.87
CA LYS A 158 -40.09 -17.88 14.74
C LYS A 158 -39.08 -16.80 14.38
N GLN A 159 -38.68 -16.01 15.37
CA GLN A 159 -37.64 -14.99 15.23
C GLN A 159 -36.41 -15.37 16.05
N LEU A 160 -35.23 -15.31 15.44
CA LEU A 160 -33.97 -15.59 16.11
C LEU A 160 -33.67 -14.54 17.19
N LEU A 161 -33.32 -14.99 18.39
CA LEU A 161 -33.18 -14.12 19.57
C LEU A 161 -31.87 -13.29 19.58
N GLU A 162 -30.83 -13.76 18.89
CA GLU A 162 -29.52 -13.09 18.82
C GLU A 162 -29.57 -11.72 18.13
N ASN A 163 -30.50 -11.54 17.17
CA ASN A 163 -30.61 -10.33 16.35
C ASN A 163 -31.81 -9.46 16.72
N SER A 164 -32.71 -9.94 17.58
CA SER A 164 -33.96 -9.23 17.90
C SER A 164 -33.76 -8.09 18.89
N GLY A 165 -32.56 -7.90 19.43
CA GLY A 165 -32.25 -6.88 20.44
C GLY A 165 -32.77 -7.22 21.85
N LEU A 166 -33.49 -8.33 22.01
CA LEU A 166 -34.02 -8.79 23.29
C LEU A 166 -32.94 -9.43 24.19
N VAL A 167 -31.84 -9.93 23.60
CA VAL A 167 -30.73 -10.53 24.34
C VAL A 167 -29.60 -9.52 24.51
N PRO A 168 -29.17 -9.22 25.76
CA PRO A 168 -28.03 -8.36 25.99
C PRO A 168 -26.72 -8.99 25.45
N LYS A 169 -26.27 -8.51 24.29
CA LYS A 169 -25.06 -9.00 23.61
C LYS A 169 -23.77 -8.54 24.29
N TYR A 170 -23.78 -7.31 24.80
CA TYR A 170 -22.54 -6.65 25.23
C TYR A 170 -22.25 -6.74 26.74
N ILE A 171 -23.21 -7.21 27.54
CA ILE A 171 -23.05 -7.39 28.99
C ILE A 171 -22.09 -8.56 29.30
N LYS A 172 -22.16 -9.62 28.49
CA LYS A 172 -21.33 -10.83 28.68
C LYS A 172 -19.96 -10.73 27.99
N LYS A 173 -19.54 -9.54 27.53
CA LYS A 173 -18.19 -9.38 26.98
C LYS A 173 -17.17 -9.61 28.10
N LYS A 174 -16.08 -10.31 27.78
CA LYS A 174 -14.99 -10.57 28.73
C LYS A 174 -14.36 -9.27 29.24
N ASP A 175 -14.33 -8.26 28.38
CA ASP A 175 -13.72 -6.96 28.65
C ASP A 175 -14.74 -5.93 29.17
N TYR A 176 -15.93 -6.38 29.57
CA TYR A 176 -16.94 -5.48 30.13
C TYR A 176 -16.44 -4.92 31.47
N GLY A 177 -16.43 -3.59 31.59
CA GLY A 177 -15.87 -2.89 32.76
C GLY A 177 -14.34 -2.81 32.79
N GLN A 178 -13.62 -3.45 31.87
CA GLN A 178 -12.18 -3.28 31.74
C GLN A 178 -11.85 -2.04 30.91
N THR A 179 -10.78 -1.33 31.30
CA THR A 179 -10.28 -0.20 30.51
C THR A 179 -9.63 -0.73 29.24
N PRO A 180 -10.08 -0.33 28.04
CA PRO A 180 -9.46 -0.74 26.78
C PRO A 180 -7.96 -0.44 26.73
N GLU A 181 -7.19 -1.34 26.13
CA GLU A 181 -5.73 -1.26 26.05
C GLU A 181 -5.24 0.05 25.43
N TYR A 182 -5.92 0.53 24.39
CA TYR A 182 -5.55 1.79 23.70
C TYR A 182 -5.60 3.02 24.63
N LEU A 183 -6.45 3.03 25.67
CA LEU A 183 -6.50 4.13 26.62
C LEU A 183 -5.29 4.11 27.56
N LEU A 184 -4.76 2.91 27.88
CA LEU A 184 -3.53 2.77 28.64
C LEU A 184 -2.34 3.24 27.83
N GLN A 185 -2.23 2.79 26.57
CA GLN A 185 -1.19 3.23 25.62
C GLN A 185 -1.18 4.75 25.49
N ARG A 186 -2.34 5.38 25.30
CA ARG A 186 -2.46 6.84 25.21
C ARG A 186 -2.03 7.56 26.49
N ARG A 187 -2.35 7.02 27.68
CA ARG A 187 -1.90 7.60 28.96
C ARG A 187 -0.39 7.52 29.11
N GLU A 188 0.23 6.44 28.65
CA GLU A 188 1.68 6.28 28.66
C GLU A 188 2.36 7.24 27.70
N GLU A 189 1.85 7.39 26.48
CA GLU A 189 2.36 8.36 25.50
C GLU A 189 2.32 9.79 26.05
N VAL A 190 1.19 10.20 26.63
CA VAL A 190 1.06 11.53 27.25
C VAL A 190 2.03 11.71 28.41
N LYS A 191 2.21 10.69 29.26
CA LYS A 191 3.20 10.75 30.34
C LYS A 191 4.64 10.85 29.82
N ARG A 192 4.98 10.12 28.76
CA ARG A 192 6.31 10.18 28.13
C ARG A 192 6.57 11.58 27.57
N ALA A 193 5.64 12.12 26.79
CA ALA A 193 5.74 13.46 26.21
C ALA A 193 5.88 14.55 27.29
N GLN A 194 5.12 14.46 28.39
CA GLN A 194 5.26 15.39 29.51
C GLN A 194 6.64 15.27 30.18
N GLY A 195 7.13 14.05 30.40
CA GLY A 195 8.45 13.83 30.99
C GLY A 195 9.58 14.36 30.12
N GLU A 196 9.50 14.18 28.80
CA GLU A 196 10.45 14.76 27.84
C GLU A 196 10.44 16.30 27.88
N TYR A 197 9.25 16.91 27.93
CA TYR A 197 9.12 18.36 28.05
C TYR A 197 9.70 18.89 29.37
N ASP A 198 9.37 18.26 30.50
CA ASP A 198 9.89 18.65 31.81
C ASP A 198 11.41 18.51 31.90
N ASN A 199 11.98 17.46 31.28
CA ASN A 199 13.42 17.26 31.18
C ASN A 199 14.09 18.36 30.32
N TYR A 200 13.50 18.68 29.16
CA TYR A 200 13.99 19.76 28.30
C TYR A 200 14.00 21.11 29.03
N VAL A 201 12.93 21.44 29.76
CA VAL A 201 12.85 22.67 30.56
C VAL A 201 13.91 22.67 31.67
N LYS A 202 14.13 21.54 32.35
CA LYS A 202 15.18 21.42 33.39
C LYS A 202 16.58 21.62 32.83
N GLU A 203 16.91 21.00 31.69
CA GLU A 203 18.22 21.18 31.06
C GLU A 203 18.42 22.63 30.60
N ARG A 204 17.40 23.27 30.01
CA ARG A 204 17.46 24.69 29.64
C ARG A 204 17.64 25.61 30.85
N MET A 205 16.99 25.31 31.96
CA MET A 205 17.19 26.04 33.21
C MET A 205 18.58 25.82 33.80
N ARG A 206 19.15 24.61 33.67
CA ARG A 206 20.51 24.28 34.11
C ARG A 206 21.59 24.97 33.27
N GLU A 207 21.41 25.04 31.96
CA GLU A 207 22.31 25.76 31.04
C GLU A 207 22.26 27.28 31.25
N GLY A 208 21.08 27.83 31.54
CA GLY A 208 20.90 29.26 31.83
C GLY A 208 21.32 29.68 33.24
N ALA A 209 21.41 28.74 34.18
CA ALA A 209 21.96 29.00 35.50
C ALA A 209 23.49 29.15 35.39
N MET A 210 24.02 30.35 35.68
CA MET A 210 25.47 30.59 35.71
C MET A 210 26.19 29.50 36.53
N LYS A 211 27.33 29.05 36.01
CA LYS A 211 28.25 28.11 36.66
C LYS A 211 28.62 28.66 38.04
N GLN A 212 28.00 28.14 39.09
CA GLN A 212 28.33 28.50 40.47
C GLN A 212 29.79 28.06 40.70
N LEU A 213 30.65 29.03 41.02
CA LEU A 213 32.04 28.77 41.40
C LEU A 213 32.03 27.87 42.65
N SER A 214 32.94 26.91 42.73
CA SER A 214 33.06 26.08 43.93
C SER A 214 33.46 26.96 45.12
N GLY A 215 32.92 26.66 46.31
CA GLY A 215 33.01 27.52 47.50
C GLY A 215 34.42 27.96 47.95
N SER A 216 35.48 27.36 47.42
CA SER A 216 36.86 27.82 47.61
C SER A 216 37.18 29.18 46.96
N GLU A 217 36.47 29.58 45.90
CA GLU A 217 36.68 30.87 45.20
C GLU A 217 35.82 32.01 45.78
N GLU A 218 34.74 31.69 46.50
CA GLU A 218 33.86 32.70 47.13
C GLU A 218 34.45 33.29 48.43
N GLU A 219 35.26 32.54 49.17
CA GLU A 219 35.88 33.01 50.43
C GLU A 219 36.99 34.06 50.19
N LEU A 220 37.73 33.96 49.09
CA LEU A 220 38.79 34.92 48.76
C LEU A 220 38.25 36.30 48.37
N GLY A 221 37.02 36.38 47.82
CA GLY A 221 36.39 37.65 47.45
C GLY A 221 35.87 38.47 48.62
N ARG A 222 35.49 37.81 49.74
CA ARG A 222 34.88 38.47 50.91
C ARG A 222 35.87 39.21 51.81
N ALA A 223 37.17 38.98 51.67
CA ALA A 223 38.19 39.59 52.55
C ALA A 223 38.57 41.05 52.19
N SER A 224 37.97 41.67 51.15
CA SER A 224 38.44 42.95 50.60
C SER A 224 37.49 44.16 50.70
N SER A 225 36.35 44.08 51.39
CA SER A 225 35.37 45.21 51.44
C SER A 225 34.98 45.61 52.87
N PRO A 226 35.00 46.92 53.23
CA PRO A 226 34.72 47.38 54.59
C PRO A 226 33.20 47.54 54.85
N VAL A 227 32.78 47.17 56.06
CA VAL A 227 31.39 47.11 56.53
C VAL A 227 30.87 48.50 56.92
N PRO A 228 29.71 48.98 56.43
CA PRO A 228 29.08 50.20 56.94
C PRO A 228 28.13 49.91 58.12
N GLY A 229 28.08 50.85 59.07
CA GLY A 229 27.41 50.74 60.37
C GLY A 229 25.86 50.78 60.37
N PRO A 230 25.24 50.54 61.54
CA PRO A 230 23.81 50.23 61.64
C PRO A 230 22.92 51.48 61.61
N LEU A 231 21.84 51.43 60.82
CA LEU A 231 20.75 52.41 60.84
C LEU A 231 19.62 51.93 61.75
N CYS A 232 19.17 52.81 62.66
CA CYS A 232 18.07 52.59 63.60
C CYS A 232 16.71 52.50 62.92
N CYS A 233 15.95 51.44 63.21
CA CYS A 233 14.56 51.26 62.78
C CYS A 233 13.59 51.85 63.81
N HIS A 234 12.76 52.82 63.42
CA HIS A 234 11.61 53.27 64.22
C HIS A 234 10.42 52.31 64.04
N ARG A 235 9.90 51.84 65.18
CA ARG A 235 8.75 50.95 65.31
C ARG A 235 7.46 51.76 65.16
N HIS A 236 6.58 51.41 64.23
CA HIS A 236 5.18 51.86 64.25
C HIS A 236 4.25 50.64 64.30
N SER A 237 3.47 50.60 65.38
CA SER A 237 2.42 49.64 65.66
C SER A 237 1.09 50.20 65.15
N SER A 238 0.31 49.40 64.43
CA SER A 238 -1.15 49.55 64.27
C SER A 238 -1.69 48.23 63.69
N LYS A 239 -2.39 47.41 64.48
CA LYS A 239 -3.80 47.44 64.93
C LYS A 239 -4.71 46.62 64.00
N LYS A 240 -5.24 45.54 64.60
CA LYS A 240 -6.26 44.61 64.10
C LYS A 240 -7.48 45.31 63.50
N ILE A 241 -8.01 44.75 62.41
CA ILE A 241 -9.40 44.28 62.27
C ILE A 241 -9.33 42.94 61.54
#